data_AF-A0A5N5M3V2-F1
#
_entry.id   AF-A0A5N5M3V2-F1
#
_cell.length_a   1.000
_cell.length_b   1.000
_cell.length_c   1.000
_cell.angle_alpha   90.00
_cell.angle_beta   90.00
_cell.angle_gamma   90.00
#
_symmetry.space_group_name_H-M   'P 1'
#
loop_
_entity.id
_entity.type
_entity.pdbx_description
1 polymer ?
#
loop_
_entity_poly.entity_id
_entity_poly.type
_entity_poly.pdbx_seq_one_letter_code
_entity_poly.pdbx_strand_id
1 'polypeptide(L)'
;MRETFEHRQKLIKDPGFTVHILSTFPRFLDTKGLVEQDFTLLFDDETSSRLLQKWDMFFKPNVIKEAKRLASTPELTQLLLSAETPEESDPDETRIHDQEMASLLLLIHLLPPSPGGPKCPKISACDAVKRLVIFHKSCCSLEEHLNNTQRQHPYLLAVGRQKSKIESFYIALDKHLIPCQANRSLGAFDELFKVHFVFNLSYDSALVNFYTFLQTTVYNIDVGQMKESPRVKDLRARLLNQTVTLS
;
A
#
# COMPACT_ATOMS: atom_id res chain seq x y z
N MET A 1 -16.73 1.09 19.03
CA MET A 1 -16.59 0.00 18.02
C MET A 1 -15.74 -1.18 18.48
N ARG A 2 -14.86 -1.03 19.49
CA ARG A 2 -14.02 -2.13 20.00
C ARG A 2 -14.83 -3.33 20.52
N GLU A 3 -15.91 -3.10 21.26
CA GLU A 3 -16.75 -4.16 21.87
C GLU A 3 -17.41 -5.08 20.83
N THR A 4 -17.64 -4.60 19.61
CA THR A 4 -18.26 -5.39 18.52
C THR A 4 -17.24 -6.09 17.63
N PHE A 5 -15.95 -6.02 17.95
CA PHE A 5 -14.85 -6.60 17.16
C PHE A 5 -15.00 -8.10 16.95
N GLU A 6 -15.22 -8.89 18.01
CA GLU A 6 -15.33 -10.35 17.89
C GLU A 6 -16.49 -10.77 16.99
N HIS A 7 -17.62 -10.06 17.09
CA HIS A 7 -18.77 -10.29 16.23
C HIS A 7 -18.45 -10.00 14.76
N ARG A 8 -17.78 -8.87 14.48
CA ARG A 8 -17.29 -8.56 13.13
C ARG A 8 -16.38 -9.67 12.61
N GLN A 9 -15.37 -10.06 13.37
CA GLN A 9 -14.38 -11.05 12.94
C GLN A 9 -14.99 -12.44 12.67
N LYS A 10 -16.04 -12.83 13.41
CA LYS A 10 -16.79 -14.06 13.11
C LYS A 10 -17.51 -13.99 11.76
N LEU A 11 -18.15 -12.86 11.46
CA LEU A 11 -18.85 -12.65 10.20
C LEU A 11 -17.89 -12.55 9.00
N ILE A 12 -16.76 -11.88 9.16
CA ILE A 12 -15.76 -11.67 8.09
C ILE A 12 -15.09 -12.98 7.65
N LYS A 13 -15.00 -13.95 8.56
CA LYS A 13 -14.46 -15.28 8.28
C LYS A 13 -15.47 -16.22 7.60
N ASP A 14 -16.74 -15.83 7.53
CA ASP A 14 -17.77 -16.57 6.78
C ASP A 14 -17.62 -16.26 5.27
N PRO A 15 -17.32 -17.26 4.41
CA PRO A 15 -17.12 -17.07 2.98
C PRO A 15 -18.27 -16.38 2.24
N GLY A 16 -19.49 -16.40 2.79
CA GLY A 16 -20.67 -15.75 2.21
C GLY A 16 -20.76 -14.24 2.47
N PHE A 17 -19.90 -13.67 3.32
CA PHE A 17 -20.11 -12.34 3.90
C PHE A 17 -19.21 -11.23 3.33
N THR A 18 -18.10 -11.58 2.68
CA THR A 18 -17.05 -10.63 2.27
C THR A 18 -17.51 -9.57 1.25
N VAL A 19 -18.54 -9.86 0.44
CA VAL A 19 -18.99 -8.97 -0.66
C VAL A 19 -19.75 -7.72 -0.18
N HIS A 20 -20.15 -7.65 1.10
CA HIS A 20 -20.96 -6.53 1.64
C HIS A 20 -20.49 -6.04 3.02
N ILE A 21 -19.21 -6.22 3.32
CA ILE A 21 -18.67 -5.91 4.64
C ILE A 21 -18.87 -4.44 5.04
N LEU A 22 -18.64 -3.51 4.10
CA LEU A 22 -18.79 -2.07 4.35
C LEU A 22 -20.25 -1.63 4.43
N SER A 23 -21.16 -2.33 3.73
CA SER A 23 -22.60 -2.10 3.87
C SER A 23 -23.12 -2.59 5.23
N THR A 24 -22.53 -3.65 5.77
CA THR A 24 -22.92 -4.20 7.08
C THR A 24 -22.29 -3.42 8.24
N PHE A 25 -21.07 -2.91 8.05
CA PHE A 25 -20.35 -2.12 9.05
C PHE A 25 -20.09 -0.70 8.53
N PRO A 26 -21.13 0.14 8.36
CA PRO A 26 -21.00 1.46 7.75
C PRO A 26 -20.14 2.42 8.57
N ARG A 27 -19.85 2.12 9.84
CA ARG A 27 -18.95 2.94 10.67
C ARG A 27 -17.53 3.05 10.12
N PHE A 28 -17.07 2.08 9.31
CA PHE A 28 -15.80 2.21 8.61
C PHE A 28 -15.81 3.33 7.56
N LEU A 29 -16.98 3.80 7.13
CA LEU A 29 -17.13 4.85 6.12
C LEU A 29 -17.14 6.27 6.74
N ASP A 30 -17.54 6.40 8.01
CA ASP A 30 -17.69 7.70 8.68
C ASP A 30 -16.72 7.91 9.86
N THR A 31 -16.02 6.87 10.30
CA THR A 31 -15.12 6.91 11.46
C THR A 31 -13.70 6.54 11.07
N LYS A 32 -12.80 7.52 11.11
CA LYS A 32 -11.36 7.33 10.90
C LYS A 32 -10.75 6.46 12.00
N GLY A 33 -9.71 5.71 11.67
CA GLY A 33 -8.92 4.93 12.64
C GLY A 33 -9.52 3.58 13.05
N LEU A 34 -10.70 3.20 12.54
CA LEU A 34 -11.28 1.89 12.85
C LEU A 34 -10.48 0.73 12.26
N VAL A 35 -9.90 0.91 11.07
CA VAL A 35 -9.01 -0.09 10.45
C VAL A 35 -7.80 -0.32 11.36
N GLU A 36 -7.16 0.77 11.82
CA GLU A 36 -6.02 0.71 12.73
C GLU A 36 -6.37 -0.02 14.02
N GLN A 37 -7.50 0.35 14.63
CA GLN A 37 -7.98 -0.26 15.86
C GLN A 37 -8.19 -1.77 15.69
N ASP A 38 -8.90 -2.19 14.65
CA ASP A 38 -9.23 -3.59 14.44
C ASP A 38 -7.99 -4.41 14.05
N PHE A 39 -7.03 -3.83 13.31
CA PHE A 39 -5.75 -4.48 13.03
C PHE A 39 -4.90 -4.68 14.28
N THR A 40 -4.84 -3.66 15.15
CA THR A 40 -4.13 -3.75 16.44
C THR A 40 -4.74 -4.83 17.34
N LEU A 41 -6.06 -5.04 17.28
CA LEU A 41 -6.74 -6.12 18.00
C LEU A 41 -6.47 -7.51 17.39
N LEU A 42 -6.14 -7.59 16.10
CA LEU A 42 -5.81 -8.86 15.42
C LEU A 42 -4.39 -9.35 15.70
N PHE A 43 -3.42 -8.44 15.77
CA PHE A 43 -2.01 -8.79 15.89
C PHE A 43 -1.42 -8.30 17.22
N ASP A 44 -1.26 -6.99 17.39
CA ASP A 44 -0.86 -6.24 18.59
C ASP A 44 -0.34 -4.85 18.15
N ASP A 45 0.00 -3.99 19.11
CA ASP A 45 0.54 -2.64 18.86
C ASP A 45 1.95 -2.69 18.22
N GLU A 46 2.77 -3.66 18.62
CA GLU A 46 4.12 -3.84 18.09
C GLU A 46 4.07 -4.15 16.58
N THR A 47 3.22 -5.08 16.18
CA THR A 47 3.00 -5.46 14.78
C THR A 47 2.35 -4.34 14.00
N SER A 48 1.35 -3.66 14.58
CA SER A 48 0.65 -2.55 13.92
C SER A 48 1.57 -1.38 13.57
N SER A 49 2.58 -1.10 14.41
CA SER A 49 3.47 0.04 14.24
C SER A 49 4.72 -0.25 13.39
N ARG A 50 4.98 -1.50 12.99
CA ARG A 50 6.27 -1.90 12.36
C ARG A 50 6.62 -1.15 11.09
N LEU A 51 5.64 -0.93 10.20
CA LEU A 51 5.89 -0.22 8.95
C LEU A 51 6.34 1.20 9.25
N LEU A 52 5.56 1.95 10.03
CA LEU A 52 5.87 3.34 10.36
C LEU A 52 7.17 3.50 11.16
N GLN A 53 7.48 2.54 12.03
CA GLN A 53 8.73 2.58 12.81
C GLN A 53 9.97 2.26 11.97
N LYS A 54 9.89 1.30 11.06
CA LYS A 54 11.08 0.77 10.37
C LYS A 54 11.30 1.33 8.97
N TRP A 55 10.27 1.94 8.37
CA TRP A 55 10.34 2.32 6.96
C TRP A 55 11.46 3.32 6.69
N ASP A 56 11.41 4.50 7.32
CA ASP A 56 12.39 5.55 7.05
C ASP A 56 13.80 5.20 7.50
N MET A 57 13.94 4.56 8.67
CA MET A 57 15.25 4.24 9.25
C MET A 57 15.96 3.08 8.54
N PHE A 58 15.22 2.12 7.99
CA PHE A 58 15.80 0.88 7.49
C PHE A 58 15.35 0.53 6.07
N PHE A 59 14.05 0.45 5.80
CA PHE A 59 13.61 -0.07 4.50
C PHE A 59 13.79 0.92 3.36
N LYS A 60 13.40 2.18 3.51
CA LYS A 60 13.51 3.24 2.51
C LYS A 60 14.93 3.36 1.92
N PRO A 61 16.01 3.55 2.71
CA PRO A 61 17.36 3.68 2.14
C PRO A 61 17.82 2.41 1.41
N ASN A 62 17.50 1.23 1.95
CA ASN A 62 17.88 -0.05 1.32
C ASN A 62 17.08 -0.30 0.02
N VAL A 63 15.79 0.06 -0.02
CA VAL A 63 14.95 -0.01 -1.22
C VAL A 63 15.48 0.91 -2.32
N ILE A 64 15.82 2.16 -1.98
CA ILE A 64 16.40 3.12 -2.94
C ILE A 64 17.72 2.56 -3.51
N LYS A 65 18.60 2.04 -2.64
CA LYS A 65 19.87 1.45 -3.05
C LYS A 65 19.72 0.25 -3.97
N GLU A 66 18.77 -0.66 -3.69
CA GLU A 66 18.50 -1.78 -4.60
C GLU A 66 17.85 -1.32 -5.90
N ALA A 67 16.97 -0.32 -5.86
CA ALA A 67 16.30 0.20 -7.06
C ALA A 67 17.29 0.85 -8.04
N LYS A 68 18.37 1.49 -7.55
CA LYS A 68 19.47 2.01 -8.38
C LYS A 68 20.20 0.95 -9.20
N ARG A 69 20.08 -0.34 -8.84
CA ARG A 69 20.70 -1.45 -9.58
C ARG A 69 19.85 -1.95 -10.74
N LEU A 70 18.59 -1.51 -10.84
CA LEU A 70 17.72 -1.87 -11.95
C LEU A 70 18.13 -1.14 -13.23
N ALA A 71 17.72 -1.67 -14.38
CA ALA A 71 17.89 -0.99 -15.66
C ALA A 71 17.17 0.37 -15.62
N SER A 72 17.88 1.43 -16.01
CA SER A 72 17.34 2.79 -15.96
C SER A 72 16.20 2.95 -16.97
N THR A 73 15.04 3.41 -16.48
CA THR A 73 13.92 3.88 -17.29
C THR A 73 13.55 5.31 -16.86
N PRO A 74 12.88 6.10 -17.70
CA PRO A 74 12.44 7.45 -17.33
C PRO A 74 11.59 7.46 -16.04
N GLU A 75 10.69 6.49 -15.91
CA GLU A 75 9.78 6.37 -14.76
C GLU A 75 10.54 6.00 -13.49
N LEU A 76 11.46 5.02 -13.59
CA LEU A 76 12.29 4.63 -12.45
C LEU A 76 13.20 5.77 -12.00
N THR A 77 13.79 6.49 -12.95
CA THR A 77 14.64 7.65 -12.66
C THR A 77 13.86 8.74 -11.94
N GLN A 78 12.65 9.03 -12.39
CA GLN A 78 11.77 9.99 -11.74
C GLN A 78 11.42 9.56 -10.31
N LEU A 79 11.08 8.28 -10.08
CA LEU A 79 10.79 7.77 -8.74
C LEU A 79 12.02 7.82 -7.81
N LEU A 80 13.21 7.49 -8.31
CA LEU A 80 14.45 7.60 -7.55
C LEU A 80 14.72 9.05 -7.13
N LEU A 81 14.59 10.00 -8.07
CA LEU A 81 14.73 11.43 -7.77
C LEU A 81 13.72 11.87 -6.71
N SER A 82 12.43 11.54 -6.87
CA SER A 82 11.40 11.88 -5.88
C SER A 82 11.62 11.24 -4.51
N ALA A 83 12.21 10.04 -4.44
CA ALA A 83 12.47 9.35 -3.18
C ALA A 83 13.70 9.92 -2.42
N GLU A 84 14.65 10.52 -3.13
CA GLU A 84 15.90 11.05 -2.57
C GLU A 84 15.87 12.57 -2.30
N THR A 85 15.06 13.32 -3.05
CA THR A 85 15.06 14.80 -2.99
C THR A 85 14.40 15.29 -1.70
N PRO A 86 15.10 16.00 -0.80
CA PRO A 86 14.51 16.65 0.39
C PRO A 86 13.40 17.63 -0.01
N GLU A 87 12.35 17.78 0.83
CA GLU A 87 11.20 18.67 0.57
C GLU A 87 11.55 20.16 0.35
N GLU A 88 12.81 20.56 0.49
CA GLU A 88 13.27 21.95 0.47
C GLU A 88 13.74 22.48 -0.90
N SER A 89 13.78 21.65 -1.97
CA SER A 89 14.25 22.10 -3.29
C SER A 89 13.11 22.38 -4.27
N ASP A 90 12.86 23.68 -4.50
CA ASP A 90 12.18 24.36 -5.63
C ASP A 90 10.75 23.90 -5.99
N PRO A 91 9.73 24.78 -5.98
CA PRO A 91 8.34 24.44 -6.28
C PRO A 91 8.10 24.30 -7.80
N ASP A 92 8.75 23.34 -8.46
CA ASP A 92 8.31 22.90 -9.78
C ASP A 92 6.99 22.13 -9.62
N GLU A 93 5.89 22.78 -10.01
CA GLU A 93 4.49 22.35 -9.86
C GLU A 93 4.17 20.97 -10.48
N THR A 94 5.09 20.43 -11.28
CA THR A 94 4.91 19.20 -12.07
C THR A 94 5.36 17.92 -11.35
N ARG A 95 6.14 18.01 -10.27
CA ARG A 95 6.79 16.84 -9.65
C ARG A 95 5.95 16.25 -8.52
N ILE A 96 5.82 14.93 -8.50
CA ILE A 96 5.30 14.18 -7.35
C ILE A 96 6.36 14.29 -6.26
N HIS A 97 6.21 15.23 -5.33
CA HIS A 97 7.18 15.46 -4.24
C HIS A 97 6.80 14.69 -2.97
N ASP A 98 6.41 13.43 -3.14
CA ASP A 98 6.06 12.54 -2.04
C ASP A 98 7.11 11.43 -1.95
N GLN A 99 8.12 11.65 -1.11
CA GLN A 99 9.24 10.72 -0.95
C GLN A 99 8.79 9.36 -0.41
N GLU A 100 7.84 9.38 0.53
CA GLU A 100 7.28 8.18 1.15
C GLU A 100 6.59 7.34 0.08
N MET A 101 5.68 7.93 -0.70
CA MET A 101 5.01 7.25 -1.80
C MET A 101 6.01 6.76 -2.85
N ALA A 102 6.95 7.62 -3.28
CA ALA A 102 7.95 7.23 -4.27
C ALA A 102 8.75 6.00 -3.82
N SER A 103 9.18 5.97 -2.55
CA SER A 103 9.90 4.82 -1.98
C SER A 103 9.07 3.52 -1.95
N LEU A 104 7.76 3.62 -1.67
CA LEU A 104 6.84 2.48 -1.75
C LEU A 104 6.68 2.00 -3.21
N LEU A 105 6.58 2.92 -4.17
CA LEU A 105 6.45 2.56 -5.59
C LEU A 105 7.73 1.90 -6.14
N LEU A 106 8.92 2.31 -5.67
CA LEU A 106 10.18 1.63 -6.01
C LEU A 106 10.16 0.15 -5.63
N LEU A 107 9.49 -0.21 -4.53
CA LEU A 107 9.34 -1.61 -4.13
C LEU A 107 8.54 -2.43 -5.16
N ILE A 108 7.56 -1.84 -5.85
CA ILE A 108 6.84 -2.48 -6.97
C ILE A 108 7.79 -2.73 -8.16
N HIS A 109 8.73 -1.83 -8.44
CA HIS A 109 9.73 -2.05 -9.49
C HIS A 109 10.74 -3.15 -9.12
N LEU A 110 11.06 -3.30 -7.83
CA LEU A 110 11.88 -4.40 -7.32
C LEU A 110 11.13 -5.74 -7.33
N LEU A 111 9.82 -5.71 -7.09
CA LEU A 111 8.90 -6.84 -7.04
C LEU A 111 7.77 -6.72 -8.08
N PRO A 112 8.08 -6.66 -9.38
CA PRO A 112 7.08 -6.54 -10.43
C PRO A 112 6.11 -7.74 -10.39
N PRO A 113 4.93 -7.57 -10.98
CA PRO A 113 3.97 -8.64 -11.15
C PRO A 113 4.65 -9.88 -11.71
N SER A 114 4.38 -11.04 -11.10
CA SER A 114 4.79 -12.31 -11.72
C SER A 114 4.14 -12.38 -13.10
N PRO A 115 4.86 -12.75 -14.17
CA PRO A 115 4.21 -13.04 -15.43
C PRO A 115 3.18 -14.12 -15.15
N GLY A 116 1.91 -13.81 -15.42
CA GLY A 116 0.88 -14.82 -15.25
C GLY A 116 1.16 -16.01 -16.17
N GLY A 117 0.44 -17.11 -15.97
CA GLY A 117 0.56 -18.27 -16.85
C GLY A 117 0.31 -17.90 -18.32
N PRO A 118 0.43 -18.84 -19.26
CA PRO A 118 0.41 -18.60 -20.71
C PRO A 118 -0.78 -17.79 -21.25
N LYS A 119 -1.86 -17.62 -20.46
CA LYS A 119 -3.11 -16.93 -20.81
C LYS A 119 -3.27 -15.54 -20.15
N CYS A 120 -2.33 -15.09 -19.33
CA CYS A 120 -2.43 -13.82 -18.62
C CYS A 120 -1.49 -12.77 -19.23
N PRO A 121 -1.98 -11.56 -19.56
CA PRO A 121 -1.13 -10.50 -20.07
C PRO A 121 -0.01 -10.16 -19.07
N LYS A 122 1.19 -9.86 -19.57
CA LYS A 122 2.26 -9.30 -18.74
C LYS A 122 1.83 -7.92 -18.23
N ILE A 123 1.66 -7.79 -16.92
CA ILE A 123 1.37 -6.52 -16.27
C ILE A 123 2.70 -5.82 -16.00
N SER A 124 2.86 -4.59 -16.50
CA SER A 124 4.05 -3.78 -16.23
C SER A 124 4.08 -3.31 -14.78
N ALA A 125 5.26 -2.96 -14.25
CA ALA A 125 5.36 -2.33 -12.94
C ALA A 125 4.53 -1.03 -12.88
N CYS A 126 4.53 -0.23 -13.94
CA CYS A 126 3.73 0.99 -14.03
C CYS A 126 2.21 0.73 -13.95
N ASP A 127 1.72 -0.36 -14.56
CA ASP A 127 0.31 -0.72 -14.46
C ASP A 127 -0.03 -1.31 -13.09
N ALA A 128 0.92 -1.97 -12.43
CA ALA A 128 0.77 -2.39 -11.04
C ALA A 128 0.70 -1.19 -10.08
N VAL A 129 1.51 -0.14 -10.29
CA VAL A 129 1.43 1.12 -9.52
C VAL A 129 0.02 1.70 -9.59
N LYS A 130 -0.60 1.72 -10.79
CA LYS A 130 -1.98 2.21 -10.96
C LYS A 130 -3.02 1.36 -10.21
N ARG A 131 -2.72 0.10 -9.90
CA ARG A 131 -3.57 -0.77 -9.07
C ARG A 131 -3.43 -0.46 -7.58
N LEU A 132 -2.28 0.06 -7.15
CA LEU A 132 -2.03 0.43 -5.77
C LEU A 132 -2.61 1.80 -5.41
N VAL A 133 -2.31 2.82 -6.21
CA VAL A 133 -2.67 4.21 -5.91
C VAL A 133 -3.18 4.95 -7.14
N ILE A 134 -4.21 5.76 -6.95
CA ILE A 134 -4.76 6.69 -7.94
C ILE A 134 -4.75 8.09 -7.37
N PHE A 135 -4.21 9.05 -8.12
CA PHE A 135 -4.40 10.47 -7.83
C PHE A 135 -5.76 10.93 -8.38
N HIS A 136 -6.55 11.58 -7.53
CA HIS A 136 -7.84 12.14 -7.87
C HIS A 136 -7.84 13.65 -7.63
N LYS A 137 -8.22 14.42 -8.64
CA LYS A 137 -8.28 15.87 -8.53
C LYS A 137 -9.45 16.27 -7.62
N SER A 138 -9.24 17.10 -6.61
CA SER A 138 -10.27 17.41 -5.61
C SER A 138 -11.49 18.18 -6.16
N CYS A 139 -11.38 18.76 -7.36
CA CYS A 139 -12.51 19.40 -8.05
C CYS A 139 -13.39 18.44 -8.86
N CYS A 140 -13.06 17.15 -8.91
CA CYS A 140 -13.84 16.13 -9.63
C CYS A 140 -14.73 15.35 -8.65
N SER A 141 -15.81 14.74 -9.14
CA SER A 141 -16.71 13.94 -8.30
C SER A 141 -16.09 12.59 -7.94
N LEU A 142 -15.96 12.32 -6.64
CA LEU A 142 -15.54 11.02 -6.12
C LEU A 142 -16.54 9.91 -6.49
N GLU A 143 -17.84 10.22 -6.51
CA GLU A 143 -18.89 9.27 -6.87
C GLU A 143 -18.77 8.82 -8.33
N GLU A 144 -18.48 9.74 -9.24
CA GLU A 144 -18.26 9.44 -10.66
C GLU A 144 -17.06 8.51 -10.85
N HIS A 145 -15.96 8.76 -10.13
CA HIS A 145 -14.79 7.90 -10.13
C HIS A 145 -15.12 6.47 -9.65
N LEU A 146 -15.90 6.33 -8.58
CA LEU A 146 -16.30 5.02 -8.04
C LEU A 146 -17.24 4.27 -9.01
N ASN A 147 -18.17 4.98 -9.64
CA ASN A 147 -19.11 4.39 -10.59
C ASN A 147 -18.44 3.88 -11.87
N ASN A 148 -17.38 4.57 -12.33
CA ASN A 148 -16.62 4.18 -13.50
C ASN A 148 -15.59 3.06 -13.21
N THR A 149 -15.34 2.75 -11.94
CA THR A 149 -14.34 1.77 -11.53
C THR A 149 -14.95 0.36 -11.42
N GLN A 150 -14.36 -0.61 -12.14
CA GLN A 150 -14.71 -2.04 -12.05
C GLN A 150 -13.77 -2.85 -11.14
N ARG A 151 -12.99 -2.18 -10.29
CA ARG A 151 -11.99 -2.84 -9.43
C ARG A 151 -12.65 -3.53 -8.25
N GLN A 152 -12.14 -4.72 -7.93
CA GLN A 152 -12.57 -5.54 -6.79
C GLN A 152 -11.59 -5.49 -5.61
N HIS A 153 -10.32 -5.15 -5.86
CA HIS A 153 -9.30 -5.06 -4.81
C HIS A 153 -9.21 -3.63 -4.25
N PRO A 154 -8.91 -3.48 -2.95
CA PRO A 154 -8.76 -2.17 -2.33
C PRO A 154 -7.54 -1.43 -2.90
N TYR A 155 -7.67 -0.13 -3.09
CA TYR A 155 -6.59 0.74 -3.55
C TYR A 155 -6.65 2.10 -2.88
N LEU A 156 -5.51 2.80 -2.88
CA LEU A 156 -5.40 4.14 -2.30
C LEU A 156 -5.88 5.19 -3.29
N LEU A 157 -6.74 6.09 -2.84
CA LEU A 157 -7.17 7.28 -3.56
C LEU A 157 -6.55 8.51 -2.88
N ALA A 158 -5.53 9.08 -3.53
CA ALA A 158 -4.87 10.30 -3.08
C ALA A 158 -5.59 11.51 -3.68
N VAL A 159 -6.34 12.25 -2.85
CA VAL A 159 -7.20 13.35 -3.29
C VAL A 159 -6.50 14.68 -3.04
N GLY A 160 -6.34 15.50 -4.07
CA GLY A 160 -5.76 16.82 -3.92
C GLY A 160 -5.91 17.68 -5.18
N ARG A 161 -5.50 18.96 -5.11
CA ARG A 161 -5.56 19.86 -6.26
C ARG A 161 -4.55 19.48 -7.35
N GLN A 162 -3.40 19.01 -6.90
CA GLN A 162 -2.25 18.60 -7.72
C GLN A 162 -1.52 17.45 -7.02
N LYS A 163 -0.72 16.68 -7.76
CA LYS A 163 -0.02 15.50 -7.20
C LYS A 163 0.99 15.85 -6.12
N SER A 164 1.53 17.07 -6.12
CA SER A 164 2.42 17.60 -5.07
C SER A 164 1.69 18.12 -3.84
N LYS A 165 0.35 18.24 -3.88
CA LYS A 165 -0.47 18.79 -2.80
C LYS A 165 -1.69 17.92 -2.58
N ILE A 166 -1.46 16.79 -1.92
CA ILE A 166 -2.52 15.89 -1.47
C ILE A 166 -3.18 16.48 -0.23
N GLU A 167 -4.51 16.53 -0.24
CA GLU A 167 -5.34 17.09 0.83
C GLU A 167 -5.87 15.97 1.75
N SER A 168 -6.18 14.80 1.18
CA SER A 168 -6.71 13.65 1.92
C SER A 168 -6.44 12.33 1.19
N PHE A 169 -6.49 11.24 1.95
CA PHE A 169 -6.42 9.89 1.42
C PHE A 169 -7.68 9.11 1.78
N TYR A 170 -8.11 8.25 0.86
CA TYR A 170 -9.18 7.29 1.06
C TYR A 170 -8.74 5.92 0.57
N ILE A 171 -9.27 4.86 1.18
CA ILE A 171 -9.17 3.51 0.65
C ILE A 171 -10.49 3.23 -0.08
N ALA A 172 -10.40 3.02 -1.39
CA ALA A 172 -11.54 2.67 -2.21
C ALA A 172 -11.71 1.15 -2.25
N LEU A 173 -12.87 0.66 -1.82
CA LEU A 173 -13.22 -0.76 -1.79
C LEU A 173 -14.73 -0.92 -2.05
N ASP A 174 -15.11 -1.79 -2.99
CA ASP A 174 -16.51 -2.10 -3.32
C ASP A 174 -17.41 -0.86 -3.52
N LYS A 175 -16.91 0.14 -4.26
CA LYS A 175 -17.58 1.44 -4.50
C LYS A 175 -17.83 2.28 -3.25
N HIS A 176 -17.20 1.96 -2.14
CA HIS A 176 -17.19 2.76 -0.92
C HIS A 176 -15.81 3.39 -0.70
N LEU A 177 -15.79 4.48 0.06
CA LEU A 177 -14.57 5.16 0.47
C LEU A 177 -14.44 5.07 1.99
N ILE A 178 -13.34 4.47 2.43
CA ILE A 178 -12.93 4.45 3.83
C ILE A 178 -11.97 5.63 4.02
N PRO A 179 -12.30 6.61 4.87
CA PRO A 179 -11.43 7.75 5.10
C PRO A 179 -10.19 7.34 5.91
N CYS A 180 -8.99 7.63 5.38
CA CYS A 180 -7.76 7.41 6.14
C CYS A 180 -7.67 8.39 7.32
N GLN A 181 -7.10 7.91 8.43
CA GLN A 181 -6.71 8.77 9.54
C GLN A 181 -5.41 9.53 9.21
N ALA A 182 -4.47 8.86 8.55
CA ALA A 182 -3.19 9.44 8.17
C ALA A 182 -3.32 10.59 7.17
N ASN A 183 -2.45 11.58 7.34
CA ASN A 183 -2.31 12.74 6.45
C ASN A 183 -1.07 12.62 5.53
N ARG A 184 -0.20 11.64 5.77
CA ARG A 184 0.96 11.32 4.93
C ARG A 184 0.76 9.99 4.20
N SER A 185 1.46 9.82 3.09
CA SER A 185 1.26 8.68 2.21
C SER A 185 1.69 7.35 2.83
N LEU A 186 2.75 7.33 3.65
CA LEU A 186 3.18 6.10 4.32
C LEU A 186 2.10 5.59 5.28
N GLY A 187 1.52 6.48 6.09
CA GLY A 187 0.41 6.14 6.99
C GLY A 187 -0.86 5.74 6.24
N ALA A 188 -1.16 6.40 5.13
CA ALA A 188 -2.34 6.05 4.33
C ALA A 188 -2.17 4.67 3.64
N PHE A 189 -0.94 4.36 3.21
CA PHE A 189 -0.59 3.03 2.70
C PHE A 189 -0.60 1.96 3.80
N ASP A 190 -0.12 2.27 4.99
CA ASP A 190 -0.19 1.43 6.17
C ASP A 190 -1.65 1.00 6.47
N GLU A 191 -2.59 1.95 6.46
CA GLU A 191 -4.03 1.65 6.58
C GLU A 191 -4.54 0.77 5.42
N LEU A 192 -4.10 1.00 4.18
CA LEU A 192 -4.46 0.16 3.02
C LEU A 192 -3.97 -1.28 3.18
N PHE A 193 -2.75 -1.48 3.66
CA PHE A 193 -2.23 -2.81 3.96
C PHE A 193 -3.11 -3.51 4.99
N LYS A 194 -3.43 -2.81 6.09
CA LYS A 194 -4.21 -3.34 7.22
C LYS A 194 -5.63 -3.74 6.82
N VAL A 195 -6.27 -3.03 5.89
CA VAL A 195 -7.59 -3.37 5.35
C VAL A 195 -7.67 -4.82 4.84
N HIS A 196 -6.58 -5.36 4.27
CA HIS A 196 -6.58 -6.74 3.78
C HIS A 196 -6.77 -7.77 4.90
N PHE A 197 -6.25 -7.51 6.09
CA PHE A 197 -6.41 -8.40 7.24
C PHE A 197 -7.71 -8.14 7.97
N VAL A 198 -8.05 -6.87 8.18
CA VAL A 198 -9.28 -6.49 8.89
C VAL A 198 -10.52 -7.05 8.19
N PHE A 199 -10.53 -7.04 6.85
CA PHE A 199 -11.65 -7.50 6.02
C PHE A 199 -11.41 -8.84 5.32
N ASN A 200 -10.31 -9.53 5.63
CA ASN A 200 -9.97 -10.83 5.03
C ASN A 200 -9.99 -10.84 3.48
N LEU A 201 -9.32 -9.84 2.89
CA LEU A 201 -9.25 -9.64 1.44
C LEU A 201 -7.98 -10.26 0.86
N SER A 202 -8.13 -10.91 -0.30
CA SER A 202 -6.98 -11.37 -1.08
C SER A 202 -6.26 -10.20 -1.76
N TYR A 203 -4.93 -10.30 -1.85
CA TYR A 203 -4.12 -9.37 -2.64
C TYR A 203 -4.42 -9.46 -4.13
N ASP A 204 -4.38 -8.31 -4.83
CA ASP A 204 -4.39 -8.29 -6.29
C ASP A 204 -3.19 -9.10 -6.82
N SER A 205 -3.44 -9.97 -7.80
CA SER A 205 -2.42 -10.73 -8.52
C SER A 205 -1.21 -9.91 -8.99
N ALA A 206 -1.41 -8.63 -9.36
CA ALA A 206 -0.34 -7.73 -9.77
C ALA A 206 0.52 -7.23 -8.61
N LEU A 207 -0.04 -7.19 -7.40
CA LEU A 207 0.59 -6.67 -6.19
C LEU A 207 0.94 -7.77 -5.18
N VAL A 208 0.69 -9.04 -5.50
CA VAL A 208 0.88 -10.15 -4.56
C VAL A 208 2.30 -10.24 -4.04
N ASN A 209 3.33 -10.08 -4.89
CA ASN A 209 4.73 -10.10 -4.44
C ASN A 209 5.04 -8.91 -3.52
N PHE A 210 4.54 -7.73 -3.88
CA PHE A 210 4.70 -6.48 -3.12
C PHE A 210 4.08 -6.61 -1.71
N TYR A 211 2.82 -7.03 -1.62
CA TYR A 211 2.14 -7.20 -0.34
C TYR A 211 2.71 -8.37 0.48
N THR A 212 3.05 -9.48 -0.16
CA THR A 212 3.68 -10.63 0.53
C THR A 212 5.02 -10.22 1.14
N PHE A 213 5.82 -9.42 0.44
CA PHE A 213 7.07 -8.91 0.99
C PHE A 213 6.81 -8.06 2.24
N LEU A 214 5.85 -7.13 2.19
CA LEU A 214 5.51 -6.28 3.34
C LEU A 214 5.00 -7.11 4.53
N GLN A 215 4.05 -8.01 4.28
CA GLN A 215 3.49 -8.91 5.30
C GLN A 215 4.59 -9.67 6.04
N THR A 216 5.46 -10.35 5.29
CA THR A 216 6.43 -11.29 5.87
C THR A 216 7.73 -10.63 6.32
N THR A 217 8.11 -9.49 5.73
CA THR A 217 9.43 -8.86 5.95
C THR A 217 9.36 -7.59 6.79
N VAL A 218 8.31 -6.79 6.61
CA VAL A 218 8.14 -5.53 7.35
C VAL A 218 7.29 -5.76 8.59
N TYR A 219 6.12 -6.39 8.42
CA TYR A 219 5.19 -6.68 9.49
C TYR A 219 5.49 -7.97 10.26
N ASN A 220 6.30 -8.87 9.70
CA ASN A 220 6.60 -10.19 10.28
C ASN A 220 5.35 -11.04 10.57
N ILE A 221 4.32 -10.92 9.74
CA ILE A 221 3.10 -11.72 9.80
C ILE A 221 3.27 -12.98 8.95
N ASP A 222 2.81 -14.13 9.47
CA ASP A 222 2.81 -15.44 8.81
C ASP A 222 4.17 -15.89 8.25
N VAL A 223 5.27 -15.50 8.92
CA VAL A 223 6.63 -15.85 8.51
C VAL A 223 6.79 -17.37 8.49
N GLY A 224 7.17 -17.91 7.34
CA GLY A 224 7.32 -19.36 7.13
C GLY A 224 6.02 -20.11 6.81
N GLN A 225 4.86 -19.47 6.97
CA GLN A 225 3.55 -20.03 6.58
C GLN A 225 3.11 -19.51 5.21
N MET A 226 3.35 -18.23 4.94
CA MET A 226 2.95 -17.61 3.68
C MET A 226 3.81 -18.10 2.50
N LYS A 227 3.17 -18.40 1.37
CA LYS A 227 3.87 -18.83 0.15
C LYS A 227 4.56 -17.64 -0.53
N GLU A 228 5.87 -17.55 -0.35
CA GLU A 228 6.69 -16.51 -0.94
C GLU A 228 7.31 -16.94 -2.27
N SER A 229 7.35 -16.02 -3.24
CA SER A 229 8.07 -16.25 -4.49
C SER A 229 9.60 -16.19 -4.26
N PRO A 230 10.42 -16.87 -5.10
CA PRO A 230 11.88 -16.78 -5.00
C PRO A 230 12.39 -15.34 -5.02
N ARG A 231 11.73 -14.46 -5.76
CA ARG A 231 12.08 -13.05 -5.87
C ARG A 231 11.84 -12.26 -4.57
N VAL A 232 10.77 -12.58 -3.84
CA VAL A 232 10.51 -11.98 -2.52
C VAL A 232 11.60 -12.41 -1.53
N LYS A 233 11.96 -13.69 -1.52
CA LYS A 233 13.02 -14.22 -0.67
C LYS A 233 14.39 -13.61 -0.98
N ASP A 234 14.74 -13.51 -2.26
CA ASP A 234 15.97 -12.87 -2.72
C ASP A 234 16.04 -11.40 -2.31
N LEU A 235 14.98 -10.62 -2.56
CA LEU A 235 14.95 -9.22 -2.17
C LEU A 235 15.05 -9.05 -0.65
N ARG A 236 14.34 -9.88 0.13
CA ARG A 236 14.47 -9.90 1.59
C ARG A 236 15.92 -10.13 2.01
N ALA A 237 16.57 -11.16 1.48
CA ALA A 237 17.95 -11.46 1.81
C ALA A 237 18.87 -10.28 1.46
N ARG A 238 18.67 -9.65 0.29
CA ARG A 238 19.44 -8.47 -0.12
C ARG A 238 19.23 -7.27 0.79
N LEU A 239 18.00 -7.00 1.22
CA LEU A 239 17.72 -5.83 2.07
C LEU A 239 18.18 -6.07 3.52
N LEU A 240 18.01 -7.28 4.06
CA LEU A 240 18.38 -7.60 5.44
C LEU A 240 19.88 -7.82 5.66
N ASN A 241 20.62 -8.27 4.63
CA ASN A 241 22.06 -8.49 4.73
C ASN A 241 22.89 -7.21 4.47
N GLN A 242 22.24 -6.07 4.23
CA GLN A 242 22.94 -4.80 4.10
C GLN A 242 23.31 -4.27 5.48
N THR A 243 24.59 -4.37 5.82
CA THR A 243 25.16 -3.64 6.95
C THR A 243 24.90 -2.16 6.74
N VAL A 244 24.18 -1.53 7.66
CA VAL A 244 23.99 -0.08 7.71
C VAL A 244 25.36 0.54 7.89
N THR A 245 25.99 0.98 6.80
CA THR A 245 27.12 1.91 6.87
C THR A 245 26.55 3.23 7.34
N LEU A 246 26.63 3.46 8.64
CA LEU A 246 26.49 4.79 9.23
C LEU A 246 27.66 5.62 8.67
N SER A 247 27.38 6.42 7.65
CA SER A 247 28.25 7.48 7.17
C SER A 247 28.04 8.74 7.99
#